data_AF-A0AAN0JUJ7-F1
#
_entry.id   AF-A0AAN0JUJ7-F1
#
_cell.length_a   1.000
_cell.length_b   1.000
_cell.length_c   1.000
_cell.angle_alpha   90.00
_cell.angle_beta   90.00
_cell.angle_gamma   90.00
#
_symmetry.space_group_name_H-M   'P 1'
#
loop_
_entity.id
_entity.type
_entity.pdbx_description
1 polymer ?
#
loop_
_entity_poly.entity_id
_entity_poly.type
_entity_poly.pdbx_seq_one_letter_code
_entity_poly.pdbx_strand_id
1 'polypeptide(L)'
;MSPPHFPESLITISATPGEGAVKELSYPVTLQGITESDIEKINIVLTIGDFQQAFAGSIASNAGPLSPDDEEWKLAGKVLRENSDKFLKILAAPNNLSAVIMSFYAKELISDATVTECMNDGRPVHDRCASLLFALKATIDGKPQAMNTLIEVLKENEAFTEIADKMAQSLINP
;
A
#
# COMPACT_ATOMS: atom_id res chain seq x y z
N MET A 1 -3.96 -2.75 47.53
CA MET A 1 -3.12 -2.37 46.39
C MET A 1 -4.01 -1.70 45.37
N SER A 2 -3.88 -0.39 45.17
CA SER A 2 -4.60 0.30 44.10
C SER A 2 -3.95 -0.04 42.76
N PRO A 3 -4.71 -0.22 41.66
CA PRO A 3 -4.14 -0.46 40.34
C PRO A 3 -3.22 0.71 39.94
N PRO A 4 -2.14 0.47 39.17
CA PRO A 4 -1.34 1.55 38.61
C PRO A 4 -2.24 2.48 37.80
N HIS A 5 -2.29 3.75 38.20
CA HIS A 5 -2.91 4.81 37.42
C HIS A 5 -2.03 5.07 36.20
N PHE A 6 -2.43 4.52 35.06
CA PHE A 6 -1.93 4.99 33.78
C PHE A 6 -2.45 6.42 33.57
N PRO A 7 -1.60 7.38 33.15
CA PRO A 7 -2.06 8.73 32.88
C PRO A 7 -3.18 8.72 31.84
N GLU A 8 -4.17 9.59 32.04
CA GLU A 8 -5.19 9.88 31.04
C GLU A 8 -4.51 10.25 29.71
N SER A 9 -5.05 9.77 28.59
CA SER A 9 -4.54 10.08 27.26
C SER A 9 -4.37 11.60 27.09
N LEU A 10 -3.11 12.09 27.07
CA LEU A 10 -2.83 13.53 27.08
C LEU A 10 -3.00 14.18 25.70
N ILE A 11 -2.85 13.42 24.61
CA ILE A 11 -2.95 13.95 23.25
C ILE A 11 -3.65 12.93 22.36
N THR A 12 -4.74 13.35 21.71
CA THR A 12 -5.41 12.60 20.65
C THR A 12 -5.30 13.38 19.35
N ILE A 13 -4.69 12.79 18.32
CA ILE A 13 -4.64 13.35 16.97
C ILE A 13 -5.63 12.56 16.11
N SER A 14 -6.66 13.24 15.61
CA SER A 14 -7.62 12.66 14.67
C SER A 14 -7.45 13.30 13.30
N ALA A 15 -7.43 12.47 12.26
CA ALA A 15 -7.48 12.91 10.87
C ALA A 15 -8.82 12.48 10.28
N THR A 16 -9.60 13.45 9.79
CA THR A 16 -10.84 13.16 9.07
C THR A 16 -10.52 13.09 7.58
N PRO A 17 -10.85 11.99 6.89
CA PRO A 17 -10.59 11.88 5.46
C PRO A 17 -11.41 12.91 4.67
N GLY A 18 -10.78 13.58 3.70
CA GLY A 18 -11.43 14.51 2.79
C GLY A 18 -12.29 13.82 1.72
N GLU A 19 -13.01 14.61 0.93
CA GLU A 19 -13.81 14.11 -0.20
C GLU A 19 -12.88 13.41 -1.22
N GLY A 20 -13.14 12.12 -1.47
CA GLY A 20 -12.28 11.26 -2.30
C GLY A 20 -11.39 10.26 -1.55
N ALA A 21 -11.40 10.28 -0.21
CA ALA A 21 -10.70 9.27 0.57
C ALA A 21 -11.38 7.89 0.50
N VAL A 22 -10.58 6.85 0.27
CA VAL A 22 -11.04 5.46 0.32
C VAL A 22 -11.25 5.07 1.79
N LYS A 23 -12.50 4.89 2.21
CA LYS A 23 -12.87 4.56 3.60
C LYS A 23 -12.15 3.32 4.12
N GLU A 24 -11.85 2.34 3.26
CA GLU A 24 -11.14 1.11 3.62
C GLU A 24 -9.66 1.33 3.97
N LEU A 25 -9.08 2.48 3.64
CA LEU A 25 -7.67 2.81 3.90
C LEU A 25 -7.49 3.73 5.12
N SER A 26 -8.55 3.99 5.87
CA SER A 26 -8.50 4.83 7.07
C SER A 26 -8.07 4.01 8.28
N TYR A 27 -6.76 3.99 8.56
CA TYR A 27 -6.22 3.29 9.72
C TYR A 27 -5.96 4.27 10.88
N PRO A 28 -6.48 3.99 12.08
CA PRO A 28 -6.16 4.80 13.25
C PRO A 28 -4.70 4.58 13.64
N VAL A 29 -3.89 5.64 13.61
CA VAL A 29 -2.54 5.63 14.18
C VAL A 29 -2.64 5.99 15.66
N THR A 30 -2.34 5.04 16.53
CA THR A 30 -2.27 5.29 17.98
C THR A 30 -0.81 5.52 18.37
N LEU A 31 -0.50 6.73 18.81
CA LEU A 31 0.78 7.03 19.44
C LEU A 31 0.65 6.74 20.93
N GLN A 32 1.41 5.77 21.44
CA GLN A 32 1.52 5.54 22.88
C GLN A 32 2.67 6.40 23.42
N GLY A 33 2.36 7.27 24.39
CA GLY A 33 3.34 8.19 24.95
C GLY A 33 4.49 7.48 25.66
N ILE A 34 5.67 8.11 25.64
CA ILE A 34 6.80 7.75 26.51
C ILE A 34 6.62 8.57 27.78
N THR A 35 6.44 7.90 28.93
CA THR A 35 6.14 8.55 30.22
C THR A 35 7.29 9.39 30.78
N GLU A 36 8.52 9.15 30.34
CA GLU A 36 9.70 9.99 30.61
C GLU A 36 10.34 10.35 29.27
N SER A 37 10.03 11.56 28.79
CA SER A 37 10.58 12.07 27.55
C SER A 37 10.98 13.52 27.76
N ASP A 38 12.24 13.82 27.48
CA ASP A 38 12.80 15.17 27.36
C ASP A 38 12.48 15.82 26.01
N ILE A 39 11.66 15.16 25.19
CA ILE A 39 11.20 15.68 23.89
C ILE A 39 10.23 16.84 24.13
N GLU A 40 10.74 18.07 23.98
CA GLU A 40 9.95 19.30 24.11
C GLU A 40 9.02 19.57 22.91
N LYS A 41 9.32 19.01 21.73
CA LYS A 41 8.56 19.23 20.49
C LYS A 41 8.49 17.98 19.62
N ILE A 42 7.29 17.69 19.12
CA ILE A 42 7.05 16.68 18.09
C ILE A 42 6.64 17.42 16.82
N ASN A 43 7.38 17.21 15.73
CA ASN A 43 7.03 17.73 14.41
C ASN A 43 6.46 16.59 13.57
N ILE A 44 5.18 16.66 13.25
CA ILE A 44 4.52 15.71 12.35
C ILE A 44 4.41 16.37 10.99
N VAL A 45 5.16 15.87 10.01
CA VAL A 45 5.06 16.31 8.61
C VAL A 45 4.18 15.31 7.87
N LEU A 46 2.98 15.75 7.49
CA LEU A 46 2.10 15.00 6.61
C LEU A 46 2.43 15.39 5.17
N THR A 47 3.13 14.52 4.46
CA THR A 47 3.35 14.67 3.02
C THR A 47 2.18 14.02 2.29
N ILE A 48 1.47 14.82 1.50
CA ILE A 48 0.64 14.27 0.43
C ILE A 48 1.69 13.70 -0.54
N GLY A 49 1.85 12.38 -0.61
CA GLY A 49 2.68 11.76 -1.66
C GLY A 49 2.23 12.31 -3.00
N ASP A 50 3.13 12.54 -3.96
CA ASP A 50 2.93 13.29 -5.21
C ASP A 50 1.68 12.82 -6.01
N PHE A 51 0.51 13.20 -5.53
CA PHE A 51 -0.71 13.27 -6.29
C PHE A 51 -0.66 14.68 -6.84
N GLN A 52 -0.23 14.80 -8.09
CA GLN A 52 -0.61 15.93 -8.92
C GLN A 52 -2.13 15.91 -9.09
N GLN A 53 -2.87 16.17 -8.02
CA GLN A 53 -4.26 16.58 -8.09
C GLN A 53 -4.20 18.04 -8.46
N ALA A 54 -4.12 18.30 -9.77
CA ALA A 54 -4.35 19.62 -10.31
C ALA A 54 -5.66 20.13 -9.69
N PHE A 55 -5.55 21.19 -8.88
CA PHE A 55 -6.71 21.95 -8.44
C PHE A 55 -7.52 22.27 -9.69
N ALA A 56 -8.76 21.77 -9.75
CA ALA A 56 -9.70 22.05 -10.81
C ALA A 56 -10.08 23.54 -10.76
N GLY A 57 -9.20 24.39 -11.29
CA GLY A 57 -9.59 25.67 -11.85
C GLY A 57 -10.34 25.38 -13.14
N SER A 58 -11.64 25.64 -13.12
CA SER A 58 -12.56 25.58 -14.27
C SER A 58 -11.89 26.06 -15.56
N ILE A 59 -11.50 25.13 -16.44
CA ILE A 59 -11.21 25.40 -17.85
C ILE A 59 -11.83 24.27 -18.69
N ALA A 60 -12.53 24.70 -19.74
CA ALA A 60 -13.43 23.92 -20.57
C ALA A 60 -12.89 22.58 -21.06
N SER A 61 -13.81 21.62 -21.14
CA SER A 61 -13.66 20.34 -21.81
C SER A 61 -13.09 20.50 -23.21
N ASN A 62 -11.81 20.16 -23.39
CA ASN A 62 -11.28 19.73 -24.67
C ASN A 62 -10.83 18.28 -24.51
N ALA A 63 -11.77 17.36 -24.72
CA ALA A 63 -11.49 15.95 -24.88
C ALA A 63 -10.73 15.75 -26.20
N GLY A 64 -9.41 15.90 -26.15
CA GLY A 64 -8.51 15.29 -27.13
C GLY A 64 -8.26 13.81 -26.78
N PRO A 65 -7.79 12.98 -27.72
CA PRO A 65 -7.47 11.59 -27.43
C PRO A 65 -6.41 11.51 -26.33
N LEU A 66 -6.66 10.70 -25.30
CA LEU A 66 -5.72 10.45 -24.21
C LEU A 66 -4.43 9.81 -24.76
N SER A 67 -3.30 10.20 -24.19
CA SER A 67 -2.00 9.61 -24.52
C SER A 67 -2.04 8.11 -24.22
N PRO A 68 -1.43 7.23 -25.05
CA PRO A 68 -1.32 5.80 -24.76
C PRO A 68 -0.75 5.50 -23.36
N ASP A 69 0.18 6.34 -22.90
CA ASP A 69 0.86 6.19 -21.61
C ASP A 69 -0.08 6.44 -20.40
N ASP A 70 -1.09 7.31 -20.57
CA ASP A 70 -2.07 7.62 -19.51
C ASP A 70 -3.07 6.48 -19.29
N GLU A 71 -3.36 5.69 -20.33
CA GLU A 71 -4.27 4.54 -20.27
C GLU A 71 -3.58 3.30 -19.68
N GLU A 72 -2.31 3.08 -20.00
CA GLU A 72 -1.50 2.01 -19.41
C GLU A 72 -1.34 2.21 -17.89
N TRP A 73 -1.10 3.46 -17.47
CA TRP A 73 -0.98 3.83 -16.06
C TRP A 73 -2.27 3.51 -15.28
N LYS A 74 -3.43 3.92 -15.80
CA LYS A 74 -4.73 3.64 -15.15
C LYS A 74 -5.02 2.15 -15.08
N LEU A 75 -4.64 1.40 -16.11
CA LEU A 75 -4.94 -0.01 -16.20
C LEU A 75 -4.18 -0.84 -15.17
N ALA A 76 -2.86 -0.65 -15.05
CA ALA A 76 -2.05 -1.42 -14.09
C ALA A 76 -2.52 -1.19 -12.64
N GLY A 77 -2.75 0.07 -12.25
CA GLY A 77 -3.27 0.40 -10.93
C GLY A 77 -4.67 -0.17 -10.67
N LYS A 78 -5.54 -0.19 -11.68
CA LYS A 78 -6.88 -0.80 -11.62
C LYS A 78 -6.78 -2.32 -11.40
N VAL A 79 -5.94 -3.03 -12.17
CA VAL A 79 -5.79 -4.49 -12.07
C VAL A 79 -5.31 -4.91 -10.67
N LEU A 80 -4.35 -4.20 -10.08
CA LEU A 80 -3.89 -4.49 -8.71
C LEU A 80 -5.04 -4.30 -7.71
N ARG A 81 -5.76 -3.18 -7.83
CA ARG A 81 -6.85 -2.82 -6.92
C ARG A 81 -7.97 -3.85 -6.93
N GLU A 82 -8.44 -4.24 -8.11
CA GLU A 82 -9.54 -5.20 -8.28
C GLU A 82 -9.23 -6.61 -7.76
N ASN A 83 -7.96 -6.96 -7.62
CA ASN A 83 -7.52 -8.26 -7.14
C ASN A 83 -6.95 -8.22 -5.71
N SER A 84 -6.93 -7.05 -5.06
CA SER A 84 -6.28 -6.80 -3.76
C SER A 84 -6.81 -7.71 -2.64
N ASP A 85 -8.13 -7.85 -2.50
CA ASP A 85 -8.73 -8.70 -1.46
C ASP A 85 -8.28 -10.17 -1.57
N LYS A 86 -8.32 -10.72 -2.79
CA LYS A 86 -7.90 -12.10 -3.04
C LYS A 86 -6.39 -12.24 -2.81
N PHE A 87 -5.61 -11.25 -3.25
CA PHE A 87 -4.17 -11.22 -3.07
C PHE A 87 -3.76 -11.21 -1.60
N LEU A 88 -4.36 -10.32 -0.79
CA LEU A 88 -4.13 -10.24 0.65
C LEU A 88 -4.51 -11.54 1.36
N LYS A 89 -5.61 -12.19 0.95
CA LYS A 89 -6.02 -13.48 1.52
C LYS A 89 -4.99 -14.58 1.25
N ILE A 90 -4.40 -14.62 0.05
CA ILE A 90 -3.36 -15.60 -0.30
C ILE A 90 -2.07 -15.27 0.46
N LEU A 91 -1.67 -13.99 0.54
CA LEU A 91 -0.48 -13.55 1.28
C LEU A 91 -0.55 -13.91 2.76
N ALA A 92 -1.73 -13.75 3.39
CA ALA A 92 -1.92 -14.01 4.81
C ALA A 92 -1.94 -15.51 5.18
N ALA A 93 -1.98 -16.41 4.19
CA ALA A 93 -1.85 -17.83 4.44
C ALA A 93 -0.44 -18.17 4.97
N PRO A 94 -0.30 -19.24 5.79
CA PRO A 94 0.99 -19.60 6.37
C PRO A 94 2.10 -19.74 5.32
N ASN A 95 3.28 -19.20 5.63
CA ASN A 95 4.50 -19.26 4.81
C ASN A 95 4.48 -18.53 3.46
N ASN A 96 3.32 -18.04 2.99
CA ASN A 96 3.23 -17.37 1.69
C ASN A 96 3.91 -16.00 1.70
N LEU A 97 3.70 -15.21 2.76
CA LEU A 97 4.25 -13.86 2.86
C LEU A 97 5.80 -13.86 2.80
N SER A 98 6.46 -14.66 3.63
CA SER A 98 7.93 -14.72 3.64
C SER A 98 8.51 -15.24 2.34
N ALA A 99 7.82 -16.18 1.67
CA ALA A 99 8.25 -16.73 0.39
C ALA A 99 8.29 -15.69 -0.73
N VAL A 100 7.36 -14.72 -0.75
CA VAL A 100 7.27 -13.74 -1.84
C VAL A 100 8.05 -12.45 -1.58
N ILE A 101 8.26 -12.04 -0.32
CA ILE A 101 8.97 -10.81 0.02
C ILE A 101 10.38 -10.81 -0.60
N MET A 102 11.11 -11.91 -0.48
CA MET A 102 12.48 -11.98 -1.01
C MET A 102 12.51 -11.95 -2.54
N SER A 103 11.54 -12.59 -3.20
CA SER A 103 11.42 -12.54 -4.66
C SER A 103 11.06 -11.14 -5.16
N PHE A 104 10.16 -10.45 -4.48
CA PHE A 104 9.81 -9.06 -4.81
C PHE A 104 11.00 -8.13 -4.60
N TYR A 105 11.76 -8.31 -3.53
CA TYR A 105 12.97 -7.54 -3.28
C TYR A 105 14.05 -7.77 -4.35
N ALA A 106 14.32 -9.04 -4.69
CA ALA A 106 15.31 -9.40 -5.72
C ALA A 106 14.96 -8.86 -7.11
N LYS A 107 13.69 -8.58 -7.37
CA LYS A 107 13.17 -8.00 -8.61
C LYS A 107 12.93 -6.49 -8.51
N GLU A 108 13.41 -5.86 -7.45
CA GLU A 108 13.32 -4.42 -7.20
C GLU A 108 11.87 -3.89 -7.18
N LEU A 109 10.91 -4.75 -6.82
CA LEU A 109 9.51 -4.36 -6.66
C LEU A 109 9.22 -3.70 -5.31
N ILE A 110 10.12 -3.88 -4.33
CA ILE A 110 10.04 -3.32 -2.99
C ILE A 110 11.43 -2.92 -2.49
N SER A 111 11.47 -2.00 -1.52
CA SER A 111 12.71 -1.49 -0.93
C SER A 111 13.19 -2.30 0.29
N ASP A 112 14.44 -2.07 0.72
CA ASP A 112 14.98 -2.59 1.98
C ASP A 112 14.11 -2.26 3.20
N ALA A 113 13.59 -1.03 3.23
CA ALA A 113 12.69 -0.57 4.30
C ALA A 113 11.40 -1.40 4.31
N THR A 114 10.83 -1.66 3.14
CA THR A 114 9.63 -2.49 2.98
C THR A 114 9.89 -3.94 3.41
N VAL A 115 11.03 -4.52 3.05
CA VAL A 115 11.42 -5.88 3.49
C VAL A 115 11.47 -5.96 5.01
N THR A 116 12.16 -5.00 5.65
CA THR A 116 12.28 -4.93 7.11
C THR A 116 10.92 -4.85 7.78
N GLU A 117 10.03 -4.03 7.23
CA GLU A 117 8.68 -3.85 7.75
C GLU A 117 7.81 -5.12 7.59
N CYS A 118 7.90 -5.79 6.44
CA CYS A 118 7.07 -6.96 6.13
C CYS A 118 7.56 -8.25 6.80
N MET A 119 8.85 -8.35 7.12
CA MET A 119 9.46 -9.48 7.85
C MET A 119 9.39 -9.31 9.39
N ASN A 120 8.83 -8.21 9.89
CA ASN A 120 8.70 -8.00 11.34
C ASN A 120 7.63 -8.93 11.94
N ASP A 121 8.05 -10.08 12.47
CA ASP A 121 7.17 -11.06 13.14
C ASP A 121 6.49 -10.55 14.41
N GLY A 122 6.90 -9.39 14.93
CA GLY A 122 6.19 -8.70 16.01
C GLY A 122 4.88 -8.02 15.56
N ARG A 123 4.63 -7.90 14.25
CA ARG A 123 3.40 -7.31 13.69
C ARG A 123 2.40 -8.37 13.24
N PRO A 124 1.08 -8.09 13.34
CA PRO A 124 0.05 -8.95 12.77
C PRO A 124 0.30 -9.21 11.28
N VAL A 125 0.09 -10.46 10.85
CA VAL A 125 0.32 -10.86 9.44
C VAL A 125 -0.44 -9.98 8.45
N HIS A 126 -1.68 -9.61 8.78
CA HIS A 126 -2.51 -8.75 7.95
C HIS A 126 -1.91 -7.36 7.75
N ASP A 127 -1.33 -6.77 8.79
CA ASP A 127 -0.71 -5.44 8.71
C ASP A 127 0.53 -5.48 7.81
N ARG A 128 1.32 -6.56 7.90
CA ARG A 128 2.51 -6.76 7.04
C ARG A 128 2.12 -7.00 5.59
N CYS A 129 1.07 -7.78 5.34
CA CYS A 129 0.52 -7.97 4.00
C CYS A 129 0.01 -6.64 3.40
N ALA A 130 -0.64 -5.81 4.22
CA ALA A 130 -1.09 -4.48 3.80
C ALA A 130 0.08 -3.57 3.44
N SER A 131 1.13 -3.51 4.29
CA SER A 131 2.36 -2.76 3.99
C SER A 131 2.99 -3.21 2.66
N LEU A 132 3.03 -4.52 2.41
CA LEU A 132 3.52 -5.05 1.15
C LEU A 132 2.69 -4.60 -0.05
N LEU A 133 1.35 -4.69 0.06
CA LEU A 133 0.44 -4.23 -0.99
C LEU A 133 0.59 -2.72 -1.28
N PHE A 134 0.75 -1.90 -0.24
CA PHE A 134 0.96 -0.46 -0.41
C PHE A 134 2.27 -0.15 -1.14
N ALA A 135 3.36 -0.85 -0.81
CA ALA A 135 4.64 -0.68 -1.49
C ALA A 135 4.57 -1.11 -2.97
N LEU A 136 3.90 -2.23 -3.26
CA LEU A 136 3.67 -2.68 -4.63
C LEU A 136 2.82 -1.67 -5.40
N LYS A 137 1.77 -1.13 -4.78
CA LYS A 137 0.94 -0.08 -5.38
C LYS A 137 1.77 1.16 -5.70
N ALA A 138 2.57 1.67 -4.76
CA ALA A 138 3.42 2.83 -5.00
C ALA A 138 4.42 2.59 -6.15
N THR A 139 4.99 1.39 -6.21
CA THR A 139 5.91 1.00 -7.28
C THR A 139 5.22 0.95 -8.64
N ILE A 140 4.02 0.35 -8.72
CA ILE A 140 3.24 0.26 -9.97
C ILE A 140 2.72 1.63 -10.39
N ASP A 141 2.27 2.46 -9.44
CA ASP A 141 1.82 3.82 -9.70
C ASP A 141 2.96 4.69 -10.29
N GLY A 142 4.22 4.46 -9.87
CA GLY A 142 5.40 5.15 -10.42
C GLY A 142 6.04 4.47 -11.64
N LYS A 143 5.80 3.18 -11.84
CA LYS A 143 6.36 2.35 -12.92
C LYS A 143 5.34 1.26 -13.32
N PRO A 144 4.39 1.55 -14.22
CA PRO A 144 3.32 0.60 -14.59
C PRO A 144 3.83 -0.75 -15.09
N GLN A 145 4.99 -0.77 -15.76
CA GLN A 145 5.62 -2.00 -16.26
C GLN A 145 6.04 -2.97 -15.14
N ALA A 146 6.19 -2.48 -13.90
CA ALA A 146 6.44 -3.31 -12.73
C ALA A 146 5.31 -4.32 -12.49
N MET A 147 4.10 -4.08 -13.02
CA MET A 147 2.99 -5.04 -12.97
C MET A 147 3.34 -6.35 -13.70
N ASN A 148 4.01 -6.29 -14.85
CA ASN A 148 4.42 -7.49 -15.57
C ASN A 148 5.42 -8.32 -14.74
N THR A 149 6.40 -7.64 -14.15
CA THR A 149 7.37 -8.27 -13.24
C THR A 149 6.69 -8.86 -12.01
N LEU A 150 5.71 -8.17 -11.41
CA LEU A 150 4.91 -8.71 -10.32
C LEU A 150 4.21 -10.01 -10.74
N ILE A 151 3.52 -10.01 -11.88
CA ILE A 151 2.83 -11.19 -12.41
C ILE A 151 3.80 -12.36 -12.62
N GLU A 152 4.97 -12.11 -13.22
CA GLU A 152 5.99 -13.14 -13.43
C GLU A 152 6.43 -13.78 -12.12
N VAL A 153 6.76 -12.96 -11.11
CA VAL A 153 7.17 -13.48 -9.79
C VAL A 153 6.05 -14.27 -9.12
N LEU A 154 4.81 -13.81 -9.23
CA LEU A 154 3.66 -14.51 -8.67
C LEU A 154 3.45 -15.89 -9.32
N LYS A 155 3.75 -16.05 -10.61
CA LYS A 155 3.67 -17.35 -11.31
C LYS A 155 4.72 -18.36 -10.85
N GLU A 156 5.82 -17.91 -10.25
CA GLU A 156 6.85 -18.81 -9.69
C GLU A 156 6.36 -19.53 -8.41
N ASN A 157 5.27 -19.05 -7.80
CA ASN A 157 4.68 -19.64 -6.62
C ASN A 157 3.27 -20.20 -6.92
N GLU A 158 3.08 -21.50 -6.70
CA GLU A 158 1.83 -22.22 -6.99
C GLU A 158 0.61 -21.56 -6.32
N ALA A 159 0.77 -21.06 -5.09
CA ALA A 159 -0.32 -20.41 -4.34
C ALA A 159 -0.83 -19.13 -5.02
N PHE A 160 -0.02 -18.50 -5.87
CA PHE A 160 -0.35 -17.23 -6.52
C PHE A 160 -0.60 -17.36 -8.02
N THR A 161 -0.41 -18.55 -8.61
CA THR A 161 -0.52 -18.75 -10.06
C THR A 161 -1.90 -18.34 -10.59
N GLU A 162 -2.97 -18.77 -9.92
CA GLU A 162 -4.34 -18.45 -10.36
C GLU A 162 -4.63 -16.93 -10.37
N ILE A 163 -4.16 -16.20 -9.35
CA ILE A 163 -4.36 -14.74 -9.30
C ILE A 163 -3.45 -14.02 -10.29
N ALA A 164 -2.24 -14.51 -10.51
CA ALA A 164 -1.31 -13.96 -11.50
C ALA A 164 -1.86 -14.09 -12.93
N ASP A 165 -2.43 -15.25 -13.27
CA ASP A 165 -3.07 -15.46 -14.57
C ASP A 165 -4.28 -14.54 -14.78
N LYS A 166 -5.09 -14.35 -13.73
CA LYS A 166 -6.21 -13.42 -13.78
C LYS A 166 -5.75 -11.98 -13.99
N MET A 167 -4.72 -11.53 -13.27
CA MET A 167 -4.13 -10.20 -13.45
C MET A 167 -3.58 -10.03 -14.87
N ALA A 168 -2.86 -11.03 -15.40
CA ALA A 168 -2.35 -11.01 -16.78
C ALA A 168 -3.46 -10.90 -17.81
N GLN A 169 -4.56 -11.64 -17.63
CA GLN A 169 -5.71 -11.60 -18.53
C GLN A 169 -6.38 -10.22 -18.52
N SER A 170 -6.51 -9.59 -17.35
CA SER A 170 -7.07 -8.23 -17.21
C SER A 170 -6.21 -7.14 -17.85
N LEU A 171 -4.91 -7.36 -18.03
CA LEU A 171 -4.05 -6.42 -18.78
C LEU A 171 -4.23 -6.55 -20.30
N ILE A 172 -4.59 -7.74 -20.78
CA ILE A 172 -4.78 -8.02 -22.22
C ILE A 172 -6.20 -7.67 -22.66
N ASN A 173 -7.19 -7.91 -21.79
CA ASN A 173 -8.61 -7.65 -22.03
C ASN A 173 -9.19 -6.76 -20.89
N PRO A 174 -8.91 -5.45 -20.90
CA PRO A 174 -9.18 -4.51 -19.80
C PRO A 174 -10.65 -4.12 -19.55
#